data_AF-A0A426W1Y6-F1
#
_entry.id   AF-A0A426W1Y6-F1
#
_cell.length_a   1.000
_cell.length_b   1.000
_cell.length_c   1.000
_cell.angle_alpha   90.00
_cell.angle_beta   90.00
_cell.angle_gamma   90.00
#
_symmetry.space_group_name_H-M   'P 1'
#
loop_
_entity.id
_entity.type
_entity.pdbx_description
1 polymer ?
#
loop_
_entity_poly.entity_id
_entity_poly.type
_entity_poly.pdbx_seq_one_letter_code
_entity_poly.pdbx_strand_id
1 'polypeptide(L)'
;MSRPHFTSTEIKILKMCLVDDDRLQQHHAYMFNCHYLPDLIQHLRKKLQKHFDVSWDTTMDNLYTERKTVIKVNGKKAKIGIFRLTHNWKKEVRQLLQDTTYDMEKMIA
;
A
#
# COMPACT_ATOMS: atom_id res chain seq x y z
N MET A 1 -16.91 -11.81 8.14
CA MET A 1 -16.64 -10.43 7.66
C MET A 1 -16.61 -10.45 6.14
N SER A 2 -17.22 -9.46 5.49
CA SER A 2 -17.17 -9.32 4.03
C SER A 2 -15.77 -8.88 3.58
N ARG A 3 -15.27 -9.51 2.51
CA ARG A 3 -13.94 -9.27 1.96
C ARG A 3 -13.82 -7.81 1.46
N PRO A 4 -12.77 -7.07 1.83
CA PRO A 4 -12.55 -5.72 1.30
C PRO A 4 -12.21 -5.82 -0.19
N HIS A 5 -12.93 -5.05 -1.01
CA HIS A 5 -12.60 -4.92 -2.43
C HIS A 5 -11.44 -3.94 -2.61
N PHE A 6 -10.33 -4.43 -3.18
CA PHE A 6 -9.17 -3.63 -3.55
C PHE A 6 -9.11 -3.43 -5.05
N THR A 7 -8.84 -2.20 -5.46
CA THR A 7 -8.48 -1.87 -6.84
C THR A 7 -7.12 -2.46 -7.20
N SER A 8 -6.86 -2.62 -8.49
CA SER A 8 -5.55 -3.11 -8.98
C SER A 8 -4.38 -2.26 -8.47
N THR A 9 -4.57 -0.96 -8.31
CA THR A 9 -3.55 -0.05 -7.76
C THR A 9 -3.30 -0.29 -6.28
N GLU A 10 -4.34 -0.46 -5.47
CA GLU A 10 -4.21 -0.80 -4.04
C GLU A 10 -3.51 -2.15 -3.84
N ILE A 11 -3.89 -3.17 -4.64
CA ILE A 11 -3.23 -4.48 -4.62
C ILE A 11 -1.74 -4.33 -4.94
N LYS A 12 -1.40 -3.55 -5.99
CA LYS A 12 0.00 -3.32 -6.36
C LYS A 12 0.77 -2.63 -5.24
N ILE A 13 0.19 -1.61 -4.60
CA ILE A 13 0.80 -0.93 -3.45
C ILE A 13 1.06 -1.91 -2.31
N LEU A 14 0.05 -2.71 -1.92
CA LEU A 14 0.20 -3.70 -0.87
C LEU A 14 1.28 -4.73 -1.20
N LYS A 15 1.33 -5.24 -2.44
CA LYS A 15 2.39 -6.15 -2.91
C LYS A 15 3.78 -5.54 -2.80
N MET A 16 3.93 -4.25 -3.12
CA MET A 16 5.19 -3.53 -2.97
C MET A 16 5.57 -3.36 -1.49
N CYS A 17 4.60 -3.03 -0.62
CA CYS A 17 4.83 -2.95 0.83
C CYS A 17 5.24 -4.31 1.44
N LEU A 18 4.75 -5.44 0.91
CA LEU A 18 5.08 -6.79 1.40
C LEU A 18 6.57 -7.14 1.21
N VAL A 19 7.22 -6.58 0.19
CA VAL A 19 8.63 -6.87 -0.16
C VAL A 19 9.55 -5.68 0.08
N ASP A 20 9.07 -4.65 0.80
CA ASP A 20 9.80 -3.40 1.05
C ASP A 20 10.29 -2.70 -0.22
N ASP A 21 9.49 -2.71 -1.29
CA ASP A 21 9.86 -2.07 -2.56
C ASP A 21 9.79 -0.53 -2.48
N ASP A 22 10.97 0.10 -2.42
CA ASP A 22 11.16 1.55 -2.36
C ASP A 22 10.74 2.27 -3.64
N ARG A 23 10.53 1.53 -4.73
CA ARG A 23 10.20 2.11 -6.03
C ARG A 23 8.74 2.52 -6.11
N LEU A 24 7.93 2.43 -5.05
CA LEU A 24 6.52 2.84 -5.10
C LEU A 24 6.36 4.27 -5.66
N GLN A 25 7.27 5.18 -5.30
CA GLN A 25 7.32 6.52 -5.87
C GLN A 25 7.97 6.59 -7.26
N GLN A 26 8.97 5.78 -7.56
CA GLN A 26 9.69 5.82 -8.85
C GLN A 26 8.89 5.17 -9.99
N HIS A 27 8.33 3.99 -9.72
CA HIS A 27 7.63 3.15 -10.68
C HIS A 27 6.28 3.73 -11.12
N HIS A 28 5.72 4.64 -10.31
CA HIS A 28 4.47 5.31 -10.58
C HIS A 28 4.59 6.83 -10.61
N ALA A 29 5.80 7.38 -10.74
CA ALA A 29 6.00 8.83 -10.87
C ALA A 29 5.15 9.46 -12.01
N TYR A 30 4.78 8.65 -13.01
CA TYR A 30 3.90 9.05 -14.11
C TYR A 30 2.40 8.76 -13.86
N MET A 31 2.04 7.69 -13.14
CA MET A 31 0.64 7.36 -12.81
C MET A 31 0.12 8.22 -11.65
N PHE A 32 1.00 8.55 -10.71
CA PHE A 32 0.74 9.44 -9.60
C PHE A 32 1.35 10.79 -9.97
N ASN A 33 0.60 11.58 -10.75
CA ASN A 33 0.67 13.03 -10.54
C ASN A 33 0.52 13.21 -9.02
N CYS A 34 1.58 13.68 -8.35
CA CYS A 34 1.92 13.44 -6.94
C CYS A 34 0.83 13.79 -5.88
N HIS A 35 -0.30 14.34 -6.34
CA HIS A 35 -1.44 14.82 -5.58
C HIS A 35 -2.34 13.67 -5.08
N TYR A 36 -2.45 12.55 -5.80
CA TYR A 36 -3.45 11.51 -5.49
C TYR A 36 -2.92 10.34 -4.63
N LEU A 37 -1.61 10.15 -4.53
CA LEU A 37 -1.03 9.02 -3.80
C LEU A 37 -1.31 9.09 -2.28
N PRO A 38 -1.20 10.25 -1.60
CA PRO A 38 -1.58 10.36 -0.19
C PRO A 38 -3.04 9.99 0.07
N ASP A 39 -3.97 10.44 -0.78
CA ASP A 39 -5.40 10.17 -0.65
C ASP A 39 -5.71 8.68 -0.87
N LEU A 40 -5.08 8.06 -1.87
CA LEU A 40 -5.20 6.64 -2.14
C LEU A 40 -4.73 5.80 -0.95
N ILE A 41 -3.64 6.20 -0.31
CA ILE A 41 -3.12 5.51 0.87
C ILE A 41 -4.02 5.72 2.07
N GLN A 42 -4.59 6.91 2.25
CA GLN A 42 -5.55 7.15 3.31
C GLN A 42 -6.80 6.29 3.13
N HIS A 43 -7.27 6.13 1.88
CA HIS A 43 -8.37 5.22 1.56
C HIS A 43 -8.02 3.76 1.84
N LEU A 44 -6.83 3.32 1.43
CA LEU A 44 -6.32 1.98 1.70
C LEU A 44 -6.25 1.69 3.22
N ARG A 45 -5.74 2.63 4.02
CA ARG A 45 -5.70 2.52 5.48
C ARG A 45 -7.10 2.33 6.07
N LYS A 46 -8.08 3.13 5.65
CA LYS A 46 -9.47 2.98 6.12
C LYS A 46 -10.05 1.60 5.79
N LYS A 47 -9.72 1.05 4.61
CA LYS A 47 -10.14 -0.31 4.23
C LYS A 47 -9.52 -1.37 5.15
N LEU A 48 -8.22 -1.30 5.40
CA LEU A 48 -7.53 -2.25 6.28
C LEU A 48 -8.02 -2.13 7.73
N GLN A 49 -8.20 -0.89 8.22
CA GLN A 49 -8.75 -0.62 9.55
C GLN A 49 -10.09 -1.33 9.74
N LYS A 50 -11.02 -1.12 8.80
CA LYS A 50 -12.35 -1.73 8.84
C LYS A 50 -12.29 -3.26 8.71
N HIS A 51 -11.37 -3.78 7.88
CA HIS A 51 -11.26 -5.21 7.66
C HIS A 51 -10.70 -5.97 8.86
N PHE A 52 -9.65 -5.44 9.47
CA PHE A 52 -9.01 -6.06 10.63
C PHE A 52 -9.69 -5.70 11.96
N ASP A 53 -10.70 -4.83 11.94
CA ASP A 53 -11.41 -4.33 13.12
C ASP A 53 -10.46 -3.77 14.19
N VAL A 54 -9.49 -2.97 13.74
CA VAL A 54 -8.48 -2.34 14.59
C VAL A 54 -8.66 -0.82 14.64
N SER A 55 -8.02 -0.18 15.61
CA SER A 55 -8.03 1.28 15.70
C SER A 55 -7.29 1.94 14.53
N TRP A 56 -7.58 3.23 14.32
CA TRP A 56 -6.86 4.04 13.33
C TRP A 56 -5.37 4.16 13.67
N ASP A 57 -5.04 4.29 14.95
CA ASP A 57 -3.66 4.37 15.42
C ASP A 57 -2.91 3.06 15.13
N THR A 58 -3.52 1.92 15.44
CA THR A 58 -2.97 0.61 15.08
C THR A 58 -2.77 0.47 13.57
N THR A 59 -3.69 1.00 12.76
CA THR A 59 -3.54 0.99 11.29
C THR A 59 -2.38 1.87 10.82
N MET A 60 -2.20 3.04 11.44
CA MET A 60 -1.11 3.96 11.12
C MET A 60 0.26 3.40 11.52
N ASP A 61 0.32 2.72 12.67
CA ASP A 61 1.53 2.06 13.14
C ASP A 61 1.93 0.89 12.24
N ASN A 62 0.94 0.16 11.72
CA ASN A 62 1.19 -1.03 10.93
C ASN A 62 1.32 -0.79 9.42
N LEU A 63 0.61 0.18 8.83
CA LEU A 63 0.82 0.69 7.47
C LEU A 63 1.32 2.14 7.55
N TYR A 64 2.61 2.30 7.84
CA TYR A 64 3.23 3.59 8.09
C TYR A 64 3.90 4.18 6.83
N THR A 65 4.24 5.47 6.91
CA THR A 65 4.96 6.17 5.85
C THR A 65 6.35 6.54 6.35
N GLU A 66 7.36 5.83 5.85
CA GLU A 66 8.77 6.15 6.04
C GLU A 66 9.15 7.35 5.15
N ARG A 67 9.83 8.36 5.72
CA ARG A 67 10.30 9.52 4.95
C ARG A 67 11.74 9.31 4.49
N LYS A 68 12.00 9.34 3.19
CA LYS A 68 13.35 9.35 2.61
C LYS A 68 13.63 10.65 1.86
N THR A 69 14.90 11.00 1.73
CA THR A 69 15.34 12.10 0.86
C THR A 69 16.03 11.51 -0.36
N VAL A 70 15.57 11.88 -1.55
CA VAL A 70 16.18 11.47 -2.82
C VAL A 70 16.74 12.67 -3.56
N ILE A 71 17.72 12.41 -4.41
CA ILE A 71 18.29 13.40 -5.34
C ILE A 71 17.60 13.21 -6.69
N LYS A 72 16.95 14.26 -7.19
CA LYS A 72 16.34 14.29 -8.52
C LYS A 72 17.42 14.35 -9.60
N VAL A 73 17.06 14.02 -10.85
CA VAL A 73 17.95 14.11 -12.02
C VAL A 73 18.56 15.51 -12.18
N ASN A 74 17.83 16.56 -11.79
CA ASN A 74 18.31 17.95 -11.81
C ASN A 74 19.13 18.36 -10.56
N GLY A 75 19.60 17.41 -9.76
CA GLY A 75 20.41 17.64 -8.55
C GLY A 75 19.62 18.15 -7.33
N LYS A 76 18.33 18.49 -7.46
CA LYS A 76 17.52 18.96 -6.33
C LYS A 76 17.17 17.82 -5.38
N LYS A 77 17.24 18.09 -4.07
CA LYS A 77 16.76 17.16 -3.03
C LYS A 77 15.23 17.20 -2.95
N ALA A 78 14.61 16.04 -2.80
CA ALA A 78 13.17 15.93 -2.56
C ALA A 78 12.89 14.91 -1.47
N LYS A 79 11.93 15.23 -0.59
CA LYS A 79 11.43 14.30 0.41
C LYS A 79 10.35 13.44 -0.23
N ILE A 80 10.47 12.14 -0.02
CA ILE A 80 9.55 11.13 -0.52
C ILE A 80 8.99 10.32 0.63
N GLY A 81 7.73 9.91 0.49
CA GLY A 81 7.09 8.96 1.40
C GLY A 81 7.16 7.57 0.79
N ILE A 82 7.68 6.62 1.53
CA ILE A 82 7.68 5.19 1.21
C ILE A 82 6.75 4.50 2.19
N PHE A 83 5.84 3.68 1.68
CA PHE A 83 4.85 3.02 2.50
C PHE A 83 5.37 1.64 2.91
N ARG A 84 5.18 1.32 4.19
CA ARG A 84 5.75 0.13 4.83
C ARG A 84 4.71 -0.61 5.62
N LEU A 85 4.91 -1.91 5.73
CA LEU A 85 4.15 -2.75 6.65
C LEU A 85 5.07 -3.25 7.77
N THR A 86 4.58 -3.25 9.00
CA THR A 86 5.27 -3.95 10.09
C THR A 86 5.35 -5.44 9.80
N HIS A 87 6.32 -6.11 10.43
CA HIS A 87 6.53 -7.55 10.21
C HIS A 87 5.25 -8.37 10.45
N ASN A 88 4.50 -8.04 11.51
CA ASN A 88 3.26 -8.73 11.87
C ASN A 88 2.17 -8.54 10.82
N TRP A 89 1.98 -7.31 10.31
CA TRP A 89 0.96 -7.03 9.29
C TRP A 89 1.31 -7.53 7.90
N LYS A 90 2.60 -7.79 7.60
CA LYS A 90 2.97 -8.44 6.33
C LYS A 90 2.34 -9.83 6.21
N LYS A 91 2.19 -10.58 7.30
CA LYS A 91 1.52 -11.89 7.28
C LYS A 91 0.03 -11.74 6.96
N GLU A 92 -0.67 -10.88 7.69
CA GLU A 92 -2.10 -10.62 7.52
C GLU A 92 -2.44 -10.10 6.12
N VAL A 93 -1.66 -9.12 5.63
CA VAL A 93 -1.83 -8.56 4.28
C VAL A 93 -1.51 -9.60 3.20
N ARG A 94 -0.52 -10.48 3.43
CA ARG A 94 -0.21 -11.56 2.47
C ARG A 94 -1.36 -12.55 2.36
N GLN A 95 -1.94 -12.97 3.49
CA GLN A 95 -3.11 -13.84 3.49
C GLN A 95 -4.29 -13.20 2.76
N LEU A 96 -4.57 -11.94 3.10
CA LEU A 96 -5.62 -11.14 2.47
C LEU A 96 -5.47 -11.08 0.94
N LEU A 97 -4.24 -10.91 0.43
CA LEU A 97 -3.97 -10.85 -1.00
C LEU A 97 -3.96 -12.22 -1.70
N GLN A 98 -3.49 -13.28 -1.04
CA GLN A 98 -3.53 -14.65 -1.57
C GLN A 98 -4.97 -15.11 -1.75
N ASP A 99 -5.80 -14.88 -0.75
CA ASP A 99 -7.23 -15.15 -0.83
C ASP A 99 -7.84 -14.37 -2.02
N THR A 100 -7.31 -13.18 -2.37
CA THR A 100 -7.90 -12.32 -3.43
C THR A 100 -7.49 -12.81 -4.81
N THR A 101 -6.33 -13.46 -4.89
CA THR A 101 -5.83 -14.05 -6.13
C THR A 101 -6.62 -15.33 -6.46
N TYR A 102 -6.99 -16.11 -5.43
CA TYR A 102 -7.80 -17.31 -5.59
C TYR A 102 -9.25 -17.01 -6.01
N ASP A 103 -9.86 -15.94 -5.49
CA ASP A 103 -11.22 -15.54 -5.89
C ASP A 103 -11.30 -14.98 -7.32
N MET A 104 -10.23 -14.33 -7.82
CA MET A 104 -10.24 -13.84 -9.21
C MET A 104 -10.10 -14.97 -10.24
N GLU A 105 -9.39 -16.05 -9.92
CA GLU A 105 -9.28 -17.21 -10.81
C GLU A 105 -10.59 -18.02 -10.87
N LYS A 106 -11.42 -17.99 -9.82
CA LYS A 106 -12.75 -18.63 -9.82
C LYS A 106 -13.87 -17.81 -10.45
N MET A 107 -13.69 -16.50 -10.64
CA MET A 107 -14.68 -15.65 -11.33
C MET A 107 -14.51 -15.63 -12.85
N ILE A 108 -13.41 -16.19 -13.37
CA ILE A 108 -13.11 -16.28 -14.81
C ILE A 108 -13.31 -17.72 -15.33
N ALA A 109 -13.58 -18.69 -14.44
CA ALA A 109 -13.81 -20.10 -14.78
C ALA A 109 -15.30 -20.44 -14.92
#